data_AF-A0A2V6GHH4-F1
#
_entry.id   AF-A0A2V6GHH4-F1
#
_cell.length_a   1.000
_cell.length_b   1.000
_cell.length_c   1.000
_cell.angle_alpha   90.00
_cell.angle_beta   90.00
_cell.angle_gamma   90.00
#
_symmetry.space_group_name_H-M   'P 1'
#
loop_
_entity.id
_entity.type
_entity.pdbx_description
1 polymer ?
#
loop_
_entity_poly.entity_id
_entity_poly.type
_entity_poly.pdbx_seq_one_letter_code
_entity_poly.pdbx_strand_id
1 'polypeptide(L)'
;MTRCQSRWINAVIIALVVILRAPTLLPSMYTSDEGYYGTIANDILDGGAVYHTAVDTKPPGMYYIYAAVFRVAGRNNLFAVHLLAIFVVVATALVLRRIGARVADDWAGAWSGIGYAVFVHAFWPGDTLGANTEIFASLPLALSVIAFLQGQRKPALGLMFLSGALVGVATLIRQPSAVILGAMLACLAYGWLISRIHSFARVFAGGTGILIGFIAVIAALA
;
A
#
# COMPACT_ATOMS: atom_id res chain seq x y z
N MET A 1 -20.57 -8.98 -15.34
CA MET A 1 -20.91 -9.77 -14.12
C MET A 1 -22.15 -9.21 -13.45
N THR A 2 -22.99 -10.03 -12.80
CA THR A 2 -24.18 -9.51 -12.08
C THR A 2 -23.80 -8.84 -10.76
N ARG A 3 -24.66 -7.95 -10.23
CA ARG A 3 -24.43 -7.33 -8.90
C ARG A 3 -24.31 -8.37 -7.78
N CYS A 4 -25.08 -9.45 -7.86
CA CYS A 4 -25.01 -10.55 -6.89
C CYS A 4 -23.64 -11.25 -6.94
N GLN A 5 -23.17 -11.63 -8.14
CA GLN A 5 -21.85 -12.21 -8.35
C GLN A 5 -20.73 -11.30 -7.82
N SER A 6 -20.81 -9.98 -8.09
CA SER A 6 -19.83 -9.03 -7.57
C SER A 6 -19.76 -9.00 -6.05
N ARG A 7 -20.90 -9.11 -5.35
CA ARG A 7 -20.94 -9.12 -3.88
C ARG A 7 -20.36 -10.42 -3.32
N TRP A 8 -20.70 -11.54 -3.95
CA TRP A 8 -20.14 -12.84 -3.59
C TRP A 8 -18.63 -12.89 -3.76
N ILE A 9 -18.07 -12.36 -4.85
CA ILE A 9 -16.62 -12.31 -5.05
C ILE A 9 -15.93 -11.47 -3.98
N ASN A 10 -16.50 -10.31 -3.61
CA ASN A 10 -15.97 -9.52 -2.50
C ASN A 10 -15.98 -10.30 -1.18
N ALA A 11 -17.09 -11.00 -0.89
CA ALA A 11 -17.20 -11.83 0.31
C ALA A 11 -16.18 -12.96 0.32
N VAL A 12 -15.96 -13.62 -0.83
CA VAL A 12 -14.94 -14.66 -0.99
C VAL A 12 -13.53 -14.11 -0.76
N ILE A 13 -13.19 -12.95 -1.34
CA ILE A 13 -11.89 -12.30 -1.11
C ILE A 13 -11.69 -11.99 0.38
N ILE A 14 -12.70 -11.40 1.03
CA ILE A 14 -12.65 -11.07 2.46
C ILE A 14 -12.47 -12.35 3.29
N ALA A 15 -13.29 -13.37 3.05
CA ALA A 15 -13.21 -14.63 3.77
C ALA A 15 -11.85 -15.31 3.59
N LEU A 16 -11.32 -15.33 2.37
CA LEU A 16 -10.03 -15.93 2.06
C LEU A 16 -8.89 -15.24 2.83
N VAL A 17 -8.84 -13.91 2.82
CA VAL A 17 -7.82 -13.17 3.58
C VAL A 17 -7.97 -13.41 5.08
N VAL A 18 -9.19 -13.34 5.61
CA VAL A 18 -9.44 -13.55 7.05
C VAL A 18 -9.02 -14.96 7.47
N ILE A 19 -9.39 -15.99 6.71
CA ILE A 19 -9.02 -17.38 7.02
C ILE A 19 -7.50 -17.57 6.96
N LEU A 20 -6.84 -17.09 5.91
CA LEU A 20 -5.40 -17.27 5.72
C LEU A 20 -4.55 -16.47 6.74
N ARG A 21 -5.07 -15.34 7.25
CA ARG A 21 -4.36 -14.52 8.24
C ARG A 21 -4.82 -14.69 9.67
N ALA A 22 -5.95 -15.36 9.94
CA ALA A 22 -6.39 -15.63 11.31
C ALA A 22 -5.30 -16.25 12.20
N PRO A 23 -4.44 -17.17 11.73
CA PRO A 23 -3.34 -17.71 12.54
C PRO A 23 -2.36 -16.65 13.05
N THR A 24 -2.20 -15.53 12.33
CA THR A 24 -1.29 -14.43 12.71
C THR A 24 -1.73 -13.69 13.97
N LEU A 25 -2.99 -13.89 14.40
CA LEU A 25 -3.49 -13.35 15.66
C LEU A 25 -2.96 -14.12 16.88
N LEU A 26 -2.37 -15.30 16.68
CA LEU A 26 -1.79 -16.11 17.75
C LEU A 26 -0.38 -15.61 18.11
N PRO A 27 -0.04 -15.48 19.40
CA PRO A 27 1.29 -15.04 19.82
C PRO A 27 2.44 -15.92 19.31
N SER A 28 2.18 -17.19 19.02
CA SER A 28 3.18 -18.12 18.47
C SER A 28 3.61 -17.80 17.04
N MET A 29 2.92 -16.90 16.35
CA MET A 29 3.20 -16.51 14.97
C MET A 29 3.94 -15.16 14.87
N TYR A 30 4.20 -14.49 16.00
CA TYR A 30 4.90 -13.22 16.00
C TYR A 30 6.36 -13.39 15.57
N THR A 31 6.86 -12.42 14.81
CA THR A 31 8.19 -12.49 14.19
C THR A 31 9.18 -11.53 14.85
N SER A 32 10.47 -11.78 14.63
CA SER A 32 11.54 -10.91 15.14
C SER A 32 11.45 -9.48 14.57
N ASP A 33 10.99 -9.33 13.32
CA ASP A 33 10.80 -8.01 12.70
C ASP A 33 9.73 -7.19 13.42
N GLU A 34 8.64 -7.82 13.88
CA GLU A 34 7.57 -7.15 14.61
C GLU A 34 8.03 -6.70 16.00
N GLY A 35 8.89 -7.49 16.65
CA GLY A 35 9.57 -7.08 17.88
C GLY A 35 10.49 -5.87 17.66
N TYR A 36 11.20 -5.84 16.53
CA TYR A 36 12.05 -4.72 16.13
C TYR A 36 11.23 -3.45 15.90
N TYR A 37 10.15 -3.52 15.11
CA TYR A 37 9.24 -2.38 14.89
C TYR A 37 8.59 -1.91 16.18
N GLY A 38 8.17 -2.85 17.05
CA GLY A 38 7.57 -2.56 18.33
C GLY A 38 8.50 -1.86 19.31
N THR A 39 9.79 -2.24 19.31
CA THR A 39 10.80 -1.59 20.16
C THR A 39 10.98 -0.12 19.80
N ILE A 40 11.14 0.17 18.51
CA ILE A 40 11.27 1.56 18.02
C ILE A 40 9.96 2.34 18.22
N ALA A 41 8.81 1.69 18.05
CA ALA A 41 7.52 2.31 18.35
C ALA A 41 7.38 2.72 19.82
N ASN A 42 7.88 1.92 20.77
CA ASN A 42 7.87 2.31 22.18
C ASN A 42 8.81 3.49 22.44
N ASP A 43 10.00 3.52 21.84
CA ASP A 43 10.92 4.66 21.92
C ASP A 43 10.25 5.96 21.45
N ILE A 44 9.53 5.92 20.31
CA ILE A 44 8.71 7.06 19.83
C ILE A 44 7.65 7.46 20.87
N LEU A 45 6.97 6.50 21.50
CA LEU A 45 5.95 6.78 22.51
C LEU A 45 6.53 7.32 23.83
N ASP A 46 7.80 7.08 24.10
CA ASP A 46 8.54 7.63 25.25
C ASP A 46 9.17 9.01 24.93
N GLY A 47 8.91 9.56 23.74
CA GLY A 47 9.40 10.88 23.31
C GLY A 47 10.69 10.85 22.51
N GLY A 48 11.18 9.66 22.16
CA GLY A 48 12.27 9.45 21.23
C GLY A 48 11.93 9.87 19.79
N ALA A 49 12.96 10.01 18.97
CA ALA A 49 12.84 10.38 17.57
C ALA A 49 13.63 9.39 16.70
N VAL A 50 12.98 8.92 15.63
CA VAL A 50 13.60 8.01 14.65
C VAL A 50 14.88 8.67 14.11
N TYR A 51 15.94 7.87 13.95
CA TYR A 51 17.29 8.26 13.55
C TYR A 51 18.12 9.05 14.58
N HIS A 52 17.52 9.46 15.70
CA HIS A 52 18.25 10.10 16.81
C HIS A 52 18.43 9.14 17.99
N THR A 53 17.34 8.59 18.50
CA THR A 53 17.33 7.65 19.64
C THR A 53 17.25 6.20 19.19
N ALA A 54 16.65 5.96 18.01
CA ALA A 54 16.58 4.65 17.37
C ALA A 54 17.11 4.75 15.92
N VAL A 55 18.27 4.16 15.66
CA VAL A 55 18.94 4.21 14.35
C VAL A 55 18.61 2.97 13.52
N ASP A 56 18.04 3.18 12.33
CA ASP A 56 17.88 2.18 11.28
C ASP A 56 18.17 2.82 9.91
N THR A 57 18.40 1.98 8.91
CA THR A 57 18.46 2.30 7.48
C THR A 57 17.09 2.28 6.80
N LYS A 58 16.08 1.66 7.43
CA LYS A 58 14.70 1.60 6.89
C LYS A 58 13.98 2.94 7.06
N PRO A 59 13.02 3.28 6.18
CA PRO A 59 12.15 4.45 6.32
C PRO A 59 11.33 4.45 7.61
N PRO A 60 10.89 5.62 8.10
CA PRO A 60 10.32 5.72 9.44
C PRO A 60 8.83 5.36 9.52
N GLY A 61 8.14 5.30 8.37
CA GLY A 61 6.67 5.16 8.31
C GLY A 61 6.15 3.90 8.99
N MET A 62 6.91 2.81 8.94
CA MET A 62 6.54 1.57 9.60
C MET A 62 6.49 1.70 11.13
N TYR A 63 7.47 2.40 11.73
CA TYR A 63 7.51 2.62 13.17
C TYR A 63 6.39 3.54 13.63
N TYR A 64 6.04 4.56 12.83
CA TYR A 64 4.92 5.44 13.13
C TYR A 64 3.57 4.71 13.08
N ILE A 65 3.40 3.74 12.17
CA ILE A 65 2.20 2.88 12.16
C ILE A 65 2.11 2.08 13.45
N TYR A 66 3.20 1.44 13.88
CA TYR A 66 3.23 0.67 15.13
C TYR A 66 3.01 1.56 16.35
N ALA A 67 3.67 2.72 16.42
CA ALA A 67 3.50 3.68 17.51
C ALA A 67 2.05 4.18 17.59
N ALA A 68 1.41 4.46 16.45
CA ALA A 68 0.00 4.85 16.41
C ALA A 68 -0.92 3.73 16.92
N VAL A 69 -0.70 2.48 16.50
CA VAL A 69 -1.47 1.33 17.00
C VAL A 69 -1.27 1.16 18.51
N PHE A 70 -0.02 1.19 18.99
CA PHE A 70 0.30 1.03 20.41
C PHE A 70 -0.25 2.17 21.28
N ARG A 71 -0.32 3.38 20.74
CA ARG A 71 -0.94 4.53 21.42
C ARG A 71 -2.44 4.33 21.67
N VAL A 72 -3.15 3.71 20.72
CA VAL A 72 -4.61 3.53 20.80
C VAL A 72 -5.01 2.22 21.47
N ALA A 73 -4.30 1.13 21.17
CA ALA A 73 -4.66 -0.23 21.58
C ALA A 73 -3.79 -0.79 22.72
N GLY A 74 -2.83 -0.01 23.22
CA GLY A 74 -1.89 -0.42 24.27
C GLY A 74 -0.53 -0.85 23.73
N ARG A 75 0.52 -0.62 24.53
CA ARG A 75 1.92 -0.94 24.18
C ARG A 75 2.08 -2.43 23.88
N ASN A 76 2.87 -2.75 22.85
CA ASN A 76 3.18 -4.12 22.42
C ASN A 76 1.96 -4.96 22.02
N ASN A 77 0.83 -4.33 21.69
CA ASN A 77 -0.38 -5.02 21.26
C ASN A 77 -0.26 -5.45 19.78
N LEU A 78 0.51 -6.52 19.53
CA LEU A 78 0.69 -7.08 18.20
C LEU A 78 -0.62 -7.66 17.62
N PHE A 79 -1.53 -8.15 18.46
CA PHE A 79 -2.86 -8.54 18.02
C PHE A 79 -3.57 -7.41 17.26
N ALA A 80 -3.53 -6.18 17.79
CA ALA A 80 -4.10 -5.01 17.12
C ALA A 80 -3.37 -4.65 15.81
N VAL A 81 -2.05 -4.83 15.76
CA VAL A 81 -1.25 -4.63 14.53
C VAL A 81 -1.66 -5.65 13.46
N HIS A 82 -1.82 -6.92 13.82
CA HIS A 82 -2.27 -7.96 12.90
C HIS A 82 -3.71 -7.74 12.43
N LEU A 83 -4.60 -7.25 13.30
CA LEU A 83 -5.95 -6.88 12.89
C LEU A 83 -5.94 -5.76 11.85
N LEU A 84 -5.08 -4.76 12.02
CA LEU A 84 -4.86 -3.72 11.01
C LEU A 84 -4.25 -4.31 9.73
N ALA A 85 -3.29 -5.23 9.82
CA ALA A 85 -2.70 -5.89 8.67
C ALA A 85 -3.76 -6.68 7.87
N ILE A 86 -4.67 -7.41 8.53
CA ILE A 86 -5.80 -8.10 7.88
C ILE A 86 -6.66 -7.10 7.12
N PHE A 87 -7.01 -5.98 7.75
CA PHE A 87 -7.77 -4.92 7.09
C PHE A 87 -7.04 -4.37 5.85
N VAL A 88 -5.75 -4.10 5.96
CA VAL A 88 -4.91 -3.61 4.86
C VAL A 88 -4.89 -4.61 3.70
N VAL A 89 -4.67 -5.90 3.97
CA VAL A 89 -4.65 -6.94 2.92
C VAL A 89 -6.02 -7.05 2.25
N VAL A 90 -7.13 -7.04 3.01
CA VAL A 90 -8.48 -7.03 2.44
C VAL A 90 -8.68 -5.80 1.54
N ALA A 91 -8.34 -4.62 2.04
CA ALA A 91 -8.50 -3.38 1.29
C ALA A 91 -7.67 -3.40 -0.01
N THR A 92 -6.42 -3.84 0.05
CA THR A 92 -5.54 -3.99 -1.12
C THR A 92 -6.15 -4.95 -2.13
N ALA A 93 -6.62 -6.13 -1.70
CA ALA A 93 -7.24 -7.12 -2.59
C ALA A 93 -8.47 -6.55 -3.33
N LEU A 94 -9.31 -5.78 -2.63
CA LEU A 94 -10.48 -5.14 -3.22
C LEU A 94 -10.12 -4.01 -4.18
N VAL A 95 -9.05 -3.25 -3.90
CA VAL A 95 -8.54 -2.23 -4.83
C VAL A 95 -7.94 -2.88 -6.08
N LEU A 96 -7.16 -3.95 -5.94
CA LEU A 96 -6.62 -4.71 -7.07
C LEU A 96 -7.73 -5.31 -7.93
N ARG A 97 -8.82 -5.79 -7.31
CA ARG A 97 -10.01 -6.21 -8.05
C ARG A 97 -10.58 -5.07 -8.90
N ARG A 98 -10.69 -3.86 -8.35
CA ARG A 98 -11.16 -2.69 -9.10
C ARG A 98 -10.20 -2.29 -10.22
N ILE A 99 -8.89 -2.42 -10.00
CA ILE A 99 -7.88 -2.16 -11.02
C ILE A 99 -8.02 -3.17 -12.17
N GLY A 100 -8.06 -4.48 -11.87
CA GLY A 100 -8.21 -5.52 -12.89
C GLY A 100 -9.52 -5.37 -13.69
N ALA A 101 -10.63 -5.06 -13.01
CA ALA A 101 -11.92 -4.80 -13.66
C ALA A 101 -11.90 -3.57 -14.57
N ARG A 102 -11.06 -2.59 -14.26
CA ARG A 102 -10.92 -1.37 -15.06
C ARG A 102 -10.01 -1.57 -16.27
N VAL A 103 -8.96 -2.37 -16.11
CA VAL A 103 -7.95 -2.59 -17.17
C VAL A 103 -8.46 -3.57 -18.22
N ALA A 104 -9.22 -4.59 -17.81
CA ALA A 104 -9.79 -5.59 -18.72
C ALA A 104 -11.30 -5.74 -18.48
N ASP A 105 -11.70 -6.67 -17.60
CA ASP A 105 -13.09 -6.99 -17.33
C ASP A 105 -13.33 -7.46 -15.89
N ASP A 106 -14.60 -7.62 -15.51
CA ASP A 106 -15.02 -8.02 -14.17
C ASP A 106 -14.35 -9.31 -13.66
N TRP A 107 -14.07 -10.28 -14.53
CA TRP A 107 -13.43 -11.55 -14.16
C TRP A 107 -11.92 -11.39 -13.98
N ALA A 108 -11.26 -10.61 -14.84
CA ALA A 108 -9.87 -10.21 -14.61
C ALA A 108 -9.71 -9.49 -13.27
N GLY A 109 -10.68 -8.62 -12.92
CA GLY A 109 -10.77 -8.03 -11.60
C GLY A 109 -10.92 -9.05 -10.48
N ALA A 110 -11.87 -9.98 -10.60
CA ALA A 110 -12.06 -11.04 -9.61
C ALA A 110 -10.78 -11.84 -9.36
N TRP A 111 -10.11 -12.30 -10.43
CA TRP A 111 -8.87 -13.05 -10.34
C TRP A 111 -7.68 -12.22 -9.84
N SER A 112 -7.63 -10.92 -10.11
CA SER A 112 -6.61 -10.03 -9.54
C SER A 112 -6.70 -9.96 -8.01
N GLY A 113 -7.91 -9.79 -7.47
CA GLY A 113 -8.14 -9.73 -6.04
C GLY A 113 -7.95 -11.07 -5.34
N ILE A 114 -8.48 -12.15 -5.92
CA ILE A 114 -8.31 -13.52 -5.40
C ILE A 114 -6.84 -13.93 -5.45
N GLY A 115 -6.18 -13.70 -6.59
CA GLY A 115 -4.77 -14.01 -6.78
C GLY A 115 -3.91 -13.31 -5.74
N TYR A 116 -4.08 -12.01 -5.53
CA TYR A 116 -3.37 -11.31 -4.44
C TYR A 116 -3.65 -11.91 -3.06
N ALA A 117 -4.92 -12.18 -2.75
CA ALA A 117 -5.31 -12.77 -1.47
C ALA A 117 -4.68 -14.15 -1.22
N VAL A 118 -4.39 -14.94 -2.27
CA VAL A 118 -3.66 -16.20 -2.15
C VAL A 118 -2.16 -15.97 -2.09
N PHE A 119 -1.59 -15.25 -3.07
CA PHE A 119 -0.15 -15.17 -3.27
C PHE A 119 0.57 -14.33 -2.23
N VAL A 120 -0.10 -13.38 -1.58
CA VAL A 120 0.49 -12.66 -0.43
C VAL A 120 0.76 -13.60 0.76
N HIS A 121 0.22 -14.82 0.75
CA HIS A 121 0.43 -15.87 1.76
C HIS A 121 1.19 -17.09 1.22
N ALA A 122 1.68 -17.07 -0.03
CA ALA A 122 2.13 -18.28 -0.74
C ALA A 122 3.60 -18.67 -0.48
N PHE A 123 4.14 -18.34 0.70
CA PHE A 123 5.51 -18.73 1.08
C PHE A 123 5.58 -19.07 2.59
N TRP A 124 6.79 -19.16 3.14
CA TRP A 124 7.01 -19.55 4.51
C TRP A 124 6.29 -18.59 5.48
N PRO A 125 5.59 -19.11 6.50
CA PRO A 125 4.85 -18.29 7.45
C PRO A 125 5.69 -17.17 8.08
N GLY A 126 6.94 -17.47 8.46
CA GLY A 126 7.86 -16.50 9.06
C GLY A 126 8.16 -15.28 8.18
N ASP A 127 8.08 -15.43 6.86
CA ASP A 127 8.42 -14.36 5.91
C ASP A 127 7.19 -13.59 5.40
N THR A 128 6.02 -14.24 5.33
CA THR A 128 4.83 -13.69 4.67
C THR A 128 3.68 -13.32 5.59
N LEU A 129 3.66 -13.86 6.81
CA LEU A 129 2.59 -13.63 7.77
C LEU A 129 2.88 -12.51 8.77
N GLY A 130 4.14 -12.07 8.88
CA GLY A 130 4.49 -10.88 9.64
C GLY A 130 3.75 -9.64 9.12
N ALA A 131 3.34 -8.77 10.04
CA ALA A 131 2.82 -7.45 9.77
C ALA A 131 3.98 -6.52 9.36
N ASN A 132 4.57 -6.80 8.19
CA ASN A 132 5.77 -6.19 7.65
C ASN A 132 5.48 -5.04 6.67
N THR A 133 6.54 -4.33 6.27
CA THR A 133 6.48 -3.15 5.40
C THR A 133 5.78 -3.41 4.07
N GLU A 134 5.92 -4.63 3.53
CA GLU A 134 5.28 -5.12 2.30
C GLU A 134 3.77 -4.98 2.37
N ILE A 135 3.18 -5.42 3.50
CA ILE A 135 1.75 -5.42 3.71
C ILE A 135 1.25 -3.98 3.78
N PHE A 136 1.87 -3.16 4.63
CA PHE A 136 1.44 -1.77 4.85
C PHE A 136 1.67 -0.85 3.66
N ALA A 137 2.72 -1.07 2.86
CA ALA A 137 2.97 -0.30 1.64
C ALA A 137 2.02 -0.70 0.49
N SER A 138 1.47 -1.93 0.50
CA SER A 138 0.67 -2.45 -0.61
C SER A 138 -0.61 -1.66 -0.88
N LEU A 139 -1.30 -1.20 0.17
CA LEU A 139 -2.54 -0.44 0.05
C LEU A 139 -2.32 0.96 -0.57
N PRO A 140 -1.44 1.82 -0.04
CA PRO A 140 -1.17 3.11 -0.67
C PRO A 140 -0.63 2.95 -2.10
N LEU A 141 0.16 1.91 -2.40
CA LEU A 141 0.56 1.61 -3.78
C LEU A 141 -0.61 1.25 -4.69
N ALA A 142 -1.52 0.36 -4.26
CA ALA A 142 -2.68 0.01 -5.07
C ALA A 142 -3.59 1.24 -5.28
N LEU A 143 -3.76 2.06 -4.24
CA LEU A 143 -4.54 3.30 -4.32
C LEU A 143 -3.87 4.35 -5.24
N SER A 144 -2.54 4.43 -5.28
CA SER A 144 -1.85 5.34 -6.19
C SER A 144 -2.11 4.94 -7.64
N VAL A 145 -2.02 3.64 -7.96
CA VAL A 145 -2.29 3.13 -9.31
C VAL A 145 -3.72 3.43 -9.74
N ILE A 146 -4.73 3.21 -8.87
CA ILE A 146 -6.12 3.49 -9.25
C ILE A 146 -6.37 5.01 -9.40
N ALA A 147 -5.74 5.86 -8.58
CA ALA A 147 -5.82 7.32 -8.71
C ALA A 147 -5.18 7.79 -10.03
N PHE A 148 -4.01 7.25 -10.38
CA PHE A 148 -3.33 7.50 -11.65
C PHE A 148 -4.18 7.11 -12.86
N LEU A 149 -4.74 5.90 -12.87
CA LEU A 149 -5.61 5.42 -13.95
C LEU A 149 -6.91 6.23 -14.08
N GLN A 150 -7.39 6.84 -12.99
CA GLN A 150 -8.52 7.76 -13.03
C GLN A 150 -8.12 9.13 -13.57
N GLY A 151 -6.99 9.68 -13.11
CA GLY A 151 -6.44 10.94 -13.59
C GLY A 151 -6.07 10.92 -15.07
N GLN A 152 -5.66 9.77 -15.62
CA GLN A 152 -5.40 9.63 -17.05
C GLN A 152 -6.69 9.69 -17.89
N ARG A 153 -7.78 9.06 -17.42
CA ARG A 153 -9.04 9.02 -18.15
C ARG A 153 -9.79 10.35 -18.10
N LYS A 154 -9.79 11.01 -16.93
CA LYS A 154 -10.35 12.34 -16.73
C LYS A 154 -9.24 13.23 -16.18
N PRO A 155 -8.61 14.09 -17.00
CA PRO A 155 -7.44 14.87 -16.59
C PRO A 155 -7.77 15.70 -15.36
N ALA A 156 -7.25 15.28 -14.22
CA ALA A 156 -7.48 15.90 -12.93
C ALA A 156 -6.15 15.95 -12.16
N LEU A 157 -5.61 17.17 -12.02
CA LEU A 157 -4.37 17.41 -11.30
C LEU A 157 -4.41 16.89 -9.86
N GLY A 158 -5.57 17.02 -9.19
CA GLY A 158 -5.75 16.50 -7.84
C GLY A 158 -5.58 14.97 -7.74
N LEU A 159 -6.00 14.20 -8.75
CA LEU A 159 -5.79 12.75 -8.77
C LEU A 159 -4.33 12.38 -9.05
N MET A 160 -3.64 13.15 -9.89
CA MET A 160 -2.22 12.97 -10.16
C MET A 160 -1.37 13.30 -8.93
N PHE A 161 -1.70 14.39 -8.24
CA PHE A 161 -1.11 14.74 -6.94
C PHE A 161 -1.35 13.65 -5.90
N LEU A 162 -2.60 13.20 -5.73
CA LEU A 162 -2.94 12.13 -4.79
C LEU A 162 -2.17 10.84 -5.11
N SER A 163 -2.04 10.49 -6.40
CA SER A 163 -1.25 9.34 -6.82
C SER A 163 0.21 9.47 -6.37
N GLY A 164 0.84 10.61 -6.64
CA GLY A 164 2.22 10.88 -6.21
C GLY A 164 2.39 10.83 -4.69
N ALA A 165 1.48 11.46 -3.95
CA ALA A 165 1.48 11.48 -2.50
C ALA A 165 1.36 10.05 -1.92
N LEU A 166 0.47 9.22 -2.46
CA LEU A 166 0.34 7.83 -2.04
C LEU A 166 1.58 6.98 -2.34
N VAL A 167 2.28 7.23 -3.47
CA VAL A 167 3.60 6.62 -3.70
C VAL A 167 4.61 7.08 -2.65
N GLY A 168 4.62 8.38 -2.30
CA GLY A 168 5.45 8.91 -1.22
C GLY A 168 5.20 8.22 0.12
N VAL A 169 3.93 8.06 0.51
CA VAL A 169 3.55 7.33 1.74
C VAL A 169 4.05 5.88 1.69
N ALA A 170 3.86 5.19 0.56
CA ALA A 170 4.36 3.84 0.40
C ALA A 170 5.90 3.76 0.46
N THR A 171 6.62 4.74 -0.08
CA THR A 171 8.09 4.85 -0.01
C THR A 171 8.58 5.06 1.41
N LEU A 172 7.85 5.84 2.21
CA LEU A 172 8.13 6.05 3.64
C LEU A 172 7.83 4.82 4.50
N ILE A 173 7.06 3.85 4.00
CA ILE A 173 6.90 2.55 4.63
C ILE A 173 7.95 1.58 4.10
N ARG A 174 8.23 1.61 2.79
CA ARG A 174 9.13 0.69 2.09
C ARG A 174 9.80 1.36 0.89
N GLN A 175 11.13 1.58 0.95
CA GLN A 175 11.95 2.25 -0.07
C GLN A 175 11.67 1.79 -1.53
N PRO A 176 11.64 0.47 -1.84
CA PRO A 176 11.36 -0.03 -3.19
C PRO A 176 10.08 0.49 -3.86
N SER A 177 9.09 0.96 -3.07
CA SER A 177 7.84 1.51 -3.59
C SER A 177 8.03 2.72 -4.52
N ALA A 178 9.16 3.43 -4.39
CA ALA A 178 9.48 4.59 -5.23
C ALA A 178 9.60 4.24 -6.73
N VAL A 179 9.88 2.97 -7.08
CA VAL A 179 9.96 2.51 -8.48
C VAL A 179 8.65 2.75 -9.24
N ILE A 180 7.50 2.72 -8.55
CA ILE A 180 6.19 2.98 -9.14
C ILE A 180 6.08 4.42 -9.67
N LEU A 181 6.76 5.38 -9.04
CA LEU A 181 6.85 6.75 -9.55
C LEU A 181 7.44 6.78 -10.96
N GLY A 182 8.57 6.09 -11.15
CA GLY A 182 9.24 5.97 -12.45
C GLY A 182 8.37 5.27 -13.49
N ALA A 183 7.69 4.19 -13.10
CA ALA A 183 6.76 3.48 -13.98
C ALA A 183 5.58 4.36 -14.45
N MET A 184 5.02 5.19 -13.56
CA MET A 184 3.95 6.13 -13.91
C MET A 184 4.43 7.21 -14.88
N LEU A 185 5.60 7.81 -14.63
CA LEU A 185 6.17 8.81 -15.53
C LEU A 185 6.53 8.21 -16.90
N ALA A 186 7.09 7.00 -16.92
CA ALA A 186 7.36 6.26 -18.15
C ALA A 186 6.08 5.96 -18.93
N CYS A 187 4.98 5.60 -18.24
CA CYS A 187 3.68 5.37 -18.86
C CYS A 187 3.13 6.66 -19.53
N LEU A 188 3.24 7.81 -18.87
CA LEU A 188 2.85 9.10 -19.47
C LEU A 188 3.73 9.46 -20.67
N ALA A 189 5.05 9.29 -20.55
CA ALA A 189 6.01 9.53 -21.63
C ALA A 189 5.74 8.63 -22.85
N TYR A 190 5.46 7.34 -22.62
CA TYR A 190 5.07 6.38 -23.65
C TYR A 190 3.80 6.83 -24.39
N GLY A 191 2.79 7.25 -23.65
CA GLY A 191 1.52 7.74 -24.21
C GLY A 191 1.66 9.01 -25.05
N TRP A 192 2.68 9.83 -24.81
CA TRP A 192 3.02 11.01 -25.62
C TRP A 192 3.92 10.67 -26.81
N LEU A 193 5.04 9.98 -26.58
CA LEU A 193 6.09 9.80 -27.58
C LEU A 193 5.73 8.73 -28.62
N ILE A 194 5.15 7.62 -28.16
CA ILE A 194 4.92 6.43 -28.99
C ILE A 194 3.45 6.35 -29.39
N SER A 195 2.53 6.29 -28.43
CA SER A 195 1.11 6.11 -28.76
C SER A 195 0.45 7.37 -29.32
N ARG A 196 1.03 8.55 -29.11
CA ARG A 196 0.48 9.87 -29.51
C ARG A 196 -0.95 10.13 -29.01
N ILE A 197 -1.36 9.43 -27.94
CA ILE A 197 -2.69 9.54 -27.32
C ILE A 197 -2.79 10.78 -26.42
N HIS A 198 -1.65 11.23 -25.89
CA HIS A 198 -1.57 12.35 -24.96
C HIS A 198 -0.85 13.56 -25.56
N SER A 199 -1.37 14.77 -25.32
CA SER A 199 -0.67 16.01 -25.63
C SER A 199 0.47 16.26 -24.63
N PHE A 200 1.50 16.99 -25.06
CA PHE A 200 2.63 17.36 -24.19
C PHE A 200 2.16 18.05 -22.90
N ALA A 201 1.25 19.03 -23.02
CA ALA A 201 0.70 19.76 -21.88
C ALA A 201 0.05 18.83 -20.84
N ARG A 202 -0.64 17.77 -21.29
CA ARG A 202 -1.28 16.79 -20.40
C ARG A 202 -0.23 15.92 -19.68
N VAL A 203 0.80 15.47 -20.38
CA VAL A 203 1.90 14.71 -19.78
C VAL A 203 2.68 15.57 -18.78
N PHE A 204 2.96 16.82 -19.13
CA PHE A 204 3.63 17.75 -18.25
C PHE A 204 2.81 18.03 -16.98
N ALA A 205 1.53 18.36 -17.13
CA ALA A 205 0.63 18.59 -16.00
C ALA A 205 0.47 17.34 -15.11
N GLY A 206 0.32 16.16 -15.71
CA GLY A 206 0.20 14.90 -14.96
C GLY A 206 1.49 14.53 -14.23
N GLY A 207 2.63 14.61 -14.92
CA GLY A 207 3.94 14.32 -14.36
C GLY A 207 4.32 15.28 -13.23
N THR A 208 4.07 16.58 -13.40
CA THR A 208 4.29 17.58 -12.34
C THR A 208 3.38 17.33 -11.14
N GLY A 209 2.09 17.03 -11.34
CA GLY A 209 1.19 16.67 -10.25
C GLY A 209 1.71 15.49 -9.42
N ILE A 210 2.13 14.41 -10.10
CA ILE A 210 2.70 13.22 -9.45
C ILE A 210 3.99 13.56 -8.69
N LEU A 211 4.92 14.30 -9.30
CA LEU A 211 6.18 14.68 -8.65
C LEU A 211 5.96 15.57 -7.43
N ILE A 212 5.08 16.58 -7.54
CA ILE A 212 4.77 17.48 -6.42
C ILE A 212 4.13 16.70 -5.27
N GLY A 213 3.19 15.80 -5.56
CA GLY A 213 2.57 14.95 -4.54
C GLY A 213 3.59 14.07 -3.82
N PHE A 214 4.49 13.43 -4.56
CA PHE A 214 5.55 12.60 -4.01
C PHE A 214 6.50 13.41 -3.12
N ILE A 215 7.03 14.52 -3.64
CA ILE A 215 7.99 15.39 -2.93
C ILE A 215 7.35 15.97 -1.67
N ALA A 216 6.09 16.41 -1.73
CA ALA A 216 5.39 16.98 -0.56
C ALA A 216 5.35 16.00 0.62
N VAL A 217 5.16 14.70 0.35
CA VAL A 217 5.13 13.66 1.38
C VAL A 217 6.53 13.33 1.91
N ILE A 218 7.53 13.21 1.04
CA ILE A 218 8.91 12.95 1.47
C ILE A 218 9.47 14.13 2.27
N ALA A 219 9.21 15.36 1.84
CA ALA A 219 9.69 16.57 2.51
C ALA A 219 9.01 16.83 3.86
N ALA A 220 7.79 16.32 4.08
CA ALA A 220 7.11 16.45 5.38
C ALA A 220 7.77 15.66 6.51
N LEU A 221 8.71 14.77 6.18
CA LEU A 221 9.44 13.92 7.13
C LEU A 221 10.95 14.20 7.17
N ALA A 222 11.43 15.16 6.36
CA ALA A 222 12.81 15.66 6.36
C ALA A 222 12.93 16.89 7.26
#